data_AF-A0AAV2C0I7-F1
#
_entry.id   AF-A0AAV2C0I7-F1
#
_cell.length_a   1.000
_cell.length_b   1.000
_cell.length_c   1.000
_cell.angle_alpha   90.00
_cell.angle_beta   90.00
_cell.angle_gamma   90.00
#
_symmetry.space_group_name_H-M   'P 1'
#
loop_
_entity.id
_entity.type
_entity.pdbx_description
1 polymer ?
#
loop_
_entity_poly.entity_id
_entity_poly.type
_entity_poly.pdbx_seq_one_letter_code
_entity_poly.pdbx_strand_id
1 'polypeptide(L)'
;MHSRQQTIEAPNNIVQSRLIPVVQSQAAYGYVDPFGMYRRVEYVADVDGYRATVHSNEPGMTSNGAANAAYFVEVPPPAIVAQGLAYLKPVQED
;
A
#
# COMPACT_ATOMS: atom_id res chain seq x y z
N MET A 1 -9.87 21.34 -7.96
CA MET A 1 -10.46 20.60 -6.82
C MET A 1 -11.51 19.66 -7.39
N HIS A 2 -11.36 18.35 -7.19
CA HIS A 2 -12.38 17.38 -7.62
C HIS A 2 -13.38 17.20 -6.49
N SER A 3 -14.66 17.39 -6.78
CA SER A 3 -15.76 17.23 -5.83
C SER A 3 -16.69 16.11 -6.31
N ARG A 4 -17.09 15.21 -5.42
CA ARG A 4 -18.16 14.24 -5.72
C ARG A 4 -19.50 14.84 -5.32
N GLN A 5 -20.51 14.70 -6.18
CA GLN A 5 -21.89 15.01 -5.82
C GLN A 5 -22.47 13.81 -5.06
N GLN A 6 -22.87 14.02 -3.82
CA GLN A 6 -23.67 13.05 -3.08
C GLN A 6 -25.10 13.54 -3.02
N THR A 7 -26.02 12.68 -3.40
CA THR A 7 -27.46 12.91 -3.25
C THR A 7 -27.90 12.34 -1.92
N ILE A 8 -28.55 13.16 -1.09
CA ILE A 8 -29.05 12.76 0.22
C ILE A 8 -30.57 12.98 0.22
N GLU A 9 -31.33 11.94 0.54
CA GLU A 9 -32.76 12.07 0.81
C GLU A 9 -32.95 12.57 2.23
N ALA A 10 -33.48 13.79 2.35
CA ALA A 10 -33.85 14.36 3.65
C ALA A 10 -35.15 13.71 4.17
N PRO A 11 -35.40 13.73 5.49
CA PRO A 11 -36.58 13.10 6.11
C PRO A 11 -37.94 13.66 5.65
N ASN A 12 -37.95 14.73 4.88
CA ASN A 12 -39.11 15.33 4.23
C ASN A 12 -39.21 14.99 2.72
N ASN A 13 -38.55 13.92 2.26
CA ASN A 13 -38.47 13.49 0.86
C ASN A 13 -37.89 14.53 -0.11
N ILE A 14 -37.13 15.51 0.40
CA ILE A 14 -36.38 16.43 -0.45
C ILE A 14 -35.03 15.80 -0.79
N VAL A 15 -34.75 15.69 -2.08
CA VAL A 15 -33.47 15.24 -2.61
C VAL A 15 -32.51 16.44 -2.65
N GLN A 16 -31.43 16.40 -1.87
CA GLN A 16 -30.42 17.47 -1.86
C GLN A 16 -29.08 16.94 -2.36
N SER A 17 -28.50 17.62 -3.35
CA SER A 17 -27.14 17.34 -3.84
C SER A 17 -26.12 18.17 -3.07
N ARG A 18 -25.14 17.53 -2.44
CA ARG A 18 -24.01 18.18 -1.77
C ARG A 18 -22.72 17.88 -2.51
N LEU A 19 -21.91 18.92 -2.73
CA LEU A 19 -20.53 18.76 -3.18
C LEU A 19 -19.66 18.38 -1.98
N ILE A 20 -19.06 17.20 -2.03
CA ILE A 20 -18.07 16.77 -1.04
C ILE A 20 -16.69 16.91 -1.69
N PRO A 21 -15.78 17.72 -1.09
CA PRO A 21 -14.43 17.83 -1.61
C PRO A 21 -13.71 16.49 -1.45
N VAL A 22 -13.11 16.00 -2.54
CA VAL A 22 -12.16 14.89 -2.43
C VAL A 22 -10.85 15.46 -1.89
N VAL A 23 -10.49 15.03 -0.69
CA VAL A 23 -9.21 15.36 -0.09
C VAL A 23 -8.15 14.44 -0.70
N GLN A 24 -7.09 15.03 -1.25
CA GLN A 24 -5.88 14.29 -1.59
C GLN A 24 -5.07 14.09 -0.31
N SER A 25 -4.79 12.85 0.06
CA SER A 25 -3.88 12.52 1.16
C SER A 25 -2.69 11.71 0.65
N GLN A 26 -1.54 11.92 1.28
CA GLN A 26 -0.31 11.19 1.03
C GLN A 26 0.23 10.71 2.36
N ALA A 27 0.71 9.48 2.41
CA ALA A 27 1.49 9.02 3.56
C ALA A 27 2.48 7.93 3.15
N ALA A 28 3.35 7.59 4.09
CA ALA A 28 4.26 6.47 3.95
C ALA A 28 4.34 5.69 5.25
N TYR A 29 4.57 4.39 5.14
CA TYR A 29 4.89 3.51 6.26
C TYR A 29 5.93 2.48 5.81
N GLY A 30 6.65 1.90 6.77
CA GLY A 30 7.67 0.92 6.45
C GLY A 30 8.46 0.46 7.65
N TYR A 31 9.39 -0.45 7.39
CA TYR A 31 10.34 -0.95 8.36
C TYR A 31 11.70 -1.18 7.70
N VAL A 32 12.74 -1.21 8.53
CA VAL A 32 14.07 -1.73 8.20
C VAL A 32 14.48 -2.63 9.37
N ASP A 33 14.93 -3.84 9.10
CA ASP A 33 15.44 -4.74 10.12
C ASP A 33 16.95 -4.51 10.38
N PRO A 34 17.54 -5.11 11.43
CA PRO A 34 18.95 -4.94 11.75
C PRO A 34 19.94 -5.45 10.68
N PHE A 35 19.47 -6.28 9.75
CA PHE A 35 20.27 -6.87 8.68
C PHE A 35 20.10 -6.13 7.34
N GLY A 36 19.30 -5.05 7.32
CA GLY A 36 19.08 -4.19 6.15
C GLY A 36 17.97 -4.66 5.21
N MET A 37 17.16 -5.65 5.59
CA MET A 37 15.91 -5.94 4.88
C MET A 37 14.89 -4.85 5.17
N TYR A 38 14.18 -4.38 4.15
CA TYR A 38 13.21 -3.31 4.30
C TYR A 38 11.98 -3.49 3.41
N ARG A 39 10.92 -2.80 3.84
CA ARG A 39 9.79 -2.43 3.00
C ARG A 39 9.41 -1.00 3.31
N ARG A 40 9.22 -0.18 2.27
CA ARG A 40 8.62 1.15 2.35
C ARG A 40 7.45 1.20 1.38
N VAL A 41 6.30 1.62 1.88
CA VAL A 41 5.09 1.83 1.09
C VAL A 41 4.75 3.30 1.14
N GLU A 42 4.63 3.90 -0.03
CA GLU A 42 4.11 5.24 -0.23
C GLU A 42 2.74 5.13 -0.88
N TYR A 43 1.78 5.96 -0.47
CA TYR A 43 0.47 5.95 -1.10
C TYR A 43 -0.13 7.33 -1.27
N VAL A 44 -0.96 7.45 -2.30
CA VAL A 44 -1.84 8.59 -2.57
C VAL A 44 -3.27 8.08 -2.54
N ALA A 45 -4.15 8.79 -1.82
CA ALA A 45 -5.59 8.64 -1.93
C ALA A 45 -6.19 9.94 -2.45
N ASP A 46 -6.85 9.89 -3.61
CA ASP A 46 -7.51 11.04 -4.24
C ASP A 46 -8.71 10.61 -5.10
N VAL A 47 -9.10 11.45 -6.07
CA VAL A 47 -10.27 11.20 -6.94
C VAL A 47 -10.12 9.92 -7.76
N ASP A 48 -8.89 9.54 -8.10
CA ASP A 48 -8.56 8.35 -8.88
C ASP A 48 -8.41 7.11 -7.98
N GLY A 49 -8.80 7.20 -6.71
CA GLY A 49 -8.76 6.10 -5.74
C GLY A 49 -7.47 6.03 -4.94
N TYR A 50 -7.19 4.83 -4.40
CA TYR A 50 -5.96 4.55 -3.65
C TYR A 50 -4.92 3.93 -4.58
N ARG A 51 -3.70 4.46 -4.56
CA ARG A 51 -2.55 3.92 -5.32
C ARG A 51 -1.32 3.85 -4.43
N ALA A 52 -0.59 2.75 -4.53
CA ALA A 52 0.58 2.49 -3.71
C ALA A 52 1.85 2.29 -4.55
N THR A 53 2.97 2.77 -4.04
CA THR A 53 4.31 2.46 -4.53
C THR A 53 5.06 1.75 -3.42
N VAL A 54 5.53 0.54 -3.69
CA VAL A 54 6.22 -0.33 -2.74
C VAL A 54 7.68 -0.44 -3.16
N HIS A 55 8.58 -0.04 -2.27
CA HIS A 55 10.01 -0.30 -2.37
C HIS A 55 10.38 -1.40 -1.38
N SER A 56 11.07 -2.44 -1.81
CA SER A 56 11.46 -3.56 -0.96
C SER A 56 12.74 -4.23 -1.45
N ASN A 57 13.45 -4.92 -0.56
CA ASN A 57 14.52 -5.85 -0.90
C ASN A 57 14.30 -7.22 -0.22
N GLU A 58 13.03 -7.58 0.05
CA GLU A 58 12.68 -8.84 0.69
C GLU A 58 12.94 -10.04 -0.25
N PRO A 59 13.55 -11.13 0.23
CA PRO A 59 13.80 -12.32 -0.58
C PRO A 59 12.54 -12.92 -1.20
N GLY A 60 12.65 -13.34 -2.46
CA GLY A 60 11.54 -13.98 -3.18
C GLY A 60 10.54 -13.01 -3.79
N MET A 61 10.70 -11.69 -3.60
CA MET A 61 9.93 -10.68 -4.32
C MET A 61 10.52 -10.40 -5.71
N THR A 62 9.68 -9.91 -6.61
CA THR A 62 10.08 -9.44 -7.94
C THR A 62 9.42 -8.10 -8.24
N SER A 63 10.09 -7.25 -9.04
CA SER A 63 9.51 -5.99 -9.49
C SER A 63 8.35 -6.27 -10.46
N ASN A 64 7.17 -5.73 -10.16
CA ASN A 64 5.97 -5.89 -10.98
C ASN A 64 4.93 -4.80 -10.69
N GLY A 65 3.84 -4.80 -11.46
CA GLY A 65 2.62 -4.05 -11.13
C GLY A 65 1.50 -5.02 -10.74
N ALA A 66 0.79 -4.72 -9.66
CA ALA A 66 -0.39 -5.46 -9.22
C ALA A 66 -1.55 -4.50 -8.97
N ALA A 67 -2.53 -4.49 -9.88
CA ALA A 67 -3.64 -3.54 -9.89
C ALA A 67 -3.13 -2.08 -9.72
N ASN A 68 -3.54 -1.40 -8.65
CA ASN A 68 -3.16 -0.01 -8.33
C ASN A 68 -1.87 0.10 -7.49
N ALA A 69 -1.06 -0.96 -7.41
CA ALA A 69 0.21 -0.98 -6.72
C ALA A 69 1.38 -1.24 -7.68
N ALA A 70 2.46 -0.47 -7.53
CA ALA A 70 3.73 -0.69 -8.22
C ALA A 70 4.78 -1.19 -7.23
N TYR A 71 5.52 -2.24 -7.60
CA TYR A 71 6.57 -2.85 -6.79
C TYR A 71 7.93 -2.63 -7.45
N PHE A 72 8.82 -1.99 -6.71
CA PHE A 72 10.22 -1.78 -7.03
C PHE A 72 11.05 -2.60 -6.05
N VAL A 73 11.57 -3.73 -6.54
CA VAL A 73 12.31 -4.70 -5.73
C VAL A 73 13.79 -4.62 -6.06
N GLU A 74 14.58 -4.33 -5.02
CA GLU A 74 16.04 -4.32 -5.05
C GLU A 74 16.61 -5.67 -4.61
N VAL A 75 17.90 -5.89 -4.88
CA VAL A 75 18.57 -7.13 -4.49
C VAL A 75 18.65 -7.21 -2.95
N PRO A 76 18.22 -8.33 -2.34
CA PRO A 76 18.32 -8.51 -0.89
C PRO A 76 19.77 -8.49 -0.40
N PRO A 77 20.06 -8.03 0.84
CA PRO A 77 21.39 -8.12 1.43
C PRO A 77 21.86 -9.58 1.49
N PRO A 78 23.14 -9.90 1.22
CA PRO A 78 23.63 -11.28 1.24
C PRO A 78 23.39 -12.00 2.57
N ALA A 79 23.46 -11.28 3.70
CA ALA A 79 23.17 -11.82 5.02
C ALA A 79 21.73 -12.35 5.14
N ILE A 80 20.77 -11.65 4.52
CA ILE A 80 19.36 -12.03 4.49
C ILE A 80 19.14 -13.23 3.55
N VAL A 81 19.79 -13.25 2.39
CA VAL A 81 19.73 -14.41 1.47
C VAL A 81 20.32 -15.67 2.11
N ALA A 82 21.43 -15.54 2.85
CA ALA A 82 22.04 -16.65 3.57
C ALA A 82 21.16 -17.18 4.72
N GLN A 83 20.38 -16.31 5.36
CA GLN A 83 19.32 -16.69 6.31
C GLN A 83 18.09 -17.29 5.59
N GLY A 84 17.96 -17.10 4.27
CA GLY A 84 16.83 -17.48 3.42
C GLY A 84 16.68 -18.97 3.09
N LEU A 85 17.49 -19.86 3.67
CA LEU A 85 17.13 -21.28 3.83
C LEU A 85 16.36 -21.54 5.15
N ALA A 86 16.32 -20.58 6.08
CA ALA A 86 15.75 -20.75 7.42
C ALA A 86 14.33 -20.17 7.60
N TYR A 87 13.87 -19.28 6.71
CA TYR A 87 12.49 -18.71 6.80
C TYR A 87 11.41 -19.64 6.20
N LEU A 88 11.79 -20.83 5.71
CA LEU A 88 10.86 -21.90 5.30
C LEU A 88 10.66 -22.97 6.38
N LYS A 89 10.96 -22.73 7.66
CA LYS A 89 10.39 -23.63 8.68
C LYS A 89 8.90 -23.33 8.79
N PRO A 90 8.00 -24.23 8.35
CA PRO A 90 6.61 -24.08 8.76
C PRO A 90 6.59 -24.08 10.28
N VAL A 91 5.83 -23.16 10.87
CA VAL A 91 5.39 -23.30 12.26
C VAL A 91 4.68 -24.66 12.30
N GLN A 92 5.27 -25.64 12.99
CA GLN A 92 4.48 -26.79 13.40
C GLN A 92 3.47 -26.23 14.40
N GLU A 93 2.21 -26.16 13.99
CA GLU A 93 1.10 -26.01 14.92
C GLU A 93 1.14 -27.21 15.86
N ASP A 94 1.17 -26.95 17.17
CA ASP A 94 1.13 -27.97 18.24
C ASP A 94 -0.21 -28.72 18.28
#